data_AF-A0AAX4JAE8-F1
#
_entry.id   AF-A0AAX4JAE8-F1
#
_cell.length_a   1.000
_cell.length_b   1.000
_cell.length_c   1.000
_cell.angle_alpha   90.00
_cell.angle_beta   90.00
_cell.angle_gamma   90.00
#
_symmetry.space_group_name_H-M   'P 1'
#
loop_
_entity.id
_entity.type
_entity.pdbx_description
1 polymer ?
#
loop_
_entity_poly.entity_id
_entity_poly.type
_entity_poly.pdbx_seq_one_letter_code
_entity_poly.pdbx_strand_id
1 'polypeptide(L)'
;MLKNELEDLFISGKYKNVSNTILISELQQYLNNNPLYINEIKNFLRDNDSYLFHKYALCFKHNAGVKCAFGIEQDTSKVDLTTSHIKIFKTLKPVYKTNNKKEENKTKYNIRKNNKKEQIKRYKMKNKEKQENEEKIKNIRDKIKRG
;
A
#
# COMPACT_ATOMS: atom_id res chain seq x y z
N MET A 1 6.18 -18.38 -4.60
CA MET A 1 6.59 -17.00 -4.89
C MET A 1 5.56 -16.02 -4.33
N LEU A 2 5.98 -14.87 -3.80
CA LEU A 2 5.04 -13.80 -3.42
C LEU A 2 4.32 -13.33 -4.70
N LYS A 3 2.99 -13.12 -4.67
CA LYS A 3 2.16 -12.84 -5.87
C LYS A 3 2.77 -11.86 -6.86
N ASN A 4 3.46 -10.83 -6.36
CA ASN A 4 4.09 -9.79 -7.15
C ASN A 4 5.28 -10.29 -7.99
N GLU A 5 6.00 -11.32 -7.53
CA GLU A 5 7.19 -11.85 -8.23
C GLU A 5 6.83 -12.52 -9.55
N LEU A 6 5.68 -13.21 -9.60
CA LEU A 6 5.20 -13.86 -10.82
C LEU A 6 4.77 -12.82 -11.86
N GLU A 7 4.06 -11.80 -11.43
CA GLU A 7 3.64 -10.68 -12.28
C GLU A 7 4.86 -9.98 -12.87
N ASP A 8 5.83 -9.62 -12.02
CA ASP A 8 7.09 -9.02 -12.43
C ASP A 8 7.90 -9.92 -13.37
N LEU A 9 7.89 -11.24 -13.15
CA LEU A 9 8.56 -12.21 -14.03
C LEU A 9 7.99 -12.18 -15.45
N PHE A 10 6.66 -12.14 -15.58
CA PHE A 10 5.99 -12.08 -16.88
C PHE A 10 6.17 -10.71 -17.55
N ILE A 11 6.02 -9.62 -16.80
CA ILE A 11 6.19 -8.24 -17.31
C ILE A 11 7.64 -8.00 -17.75
N SER A 12 8.63 -8.45 -16.96
CA SER A 12 10.05 -8.29 -17.28
C SER A 12 10.55 -9.23 -18.38
N GLY A 13 9.73 -10.17 -18.86
CA GLY A 13 10.09 -11.13 -19.89
C GLY A 13 11.04 -12.24 -19.43
N LYS A 14 11.38 -12.30 -18.13
CA LYS A 14 12.31 -13.29 -17.56
C LYS A 14 11.76 -14.72 -17.60
N TYR A 15 10.44 -14.87 -17.74
CA TYR A 15 9.76 -16.16 -17.85
C TYR A 15 10.28 -17.02 -19.01
N LYS A 16 10.85 -16.43 -20.07
CA LYS A 16 11.41 -17.15 -21.22
C LYS A 16 12.54 -18.12 -20.85
N ASN A 17 13.23 -17.86 -19.73
CA ASN A 17 14.34 -18.69 -19.23
C ASN A 17 13.88 -19.74 -18.21
N VAL A 18 12.58 -19.80 -17.91
CA VAL A 18 12.01 -20.71 -16.92
C VAL A 18 11.27 -21.83 -17.65
N SER A 19 11.34 -23.05 -17.12
CA SER A 19 10.60 -24.18 -17.68
C SER A 19 9.09 -23.91 -17.67
N ASN A 20 8.43 -24.20 -18.80
CA ASN A 20 6.98 -24.06 -18.94
C ASN A 20 6.20 -24.86 -17.88
N THR A 21 6.69 -26.04 -17.49
CA THR A 21 6.04 -26.88 -16.47
C THR A 21 5.98 -26.18 -15.10
N ILE A 22 7.05 -25.46 -14.74
CA ILE A 22 7.12 -24.69 -13.50
C ILE A 22 6.18 -23.49 -13.58
N LEU A 23 6.19 -22.77 -14.71
CA LEU A 23 5.33 -21.61 -14.93
C LEU A 23 3.84 -21.97 -14.85
N ILE A 24 3.42 -23.08 -15.45
CA ILE A 24 2.03 -23.55 -15.42
C ILE A 24 1.62 -23.89 -13.98
N SER A 25 2.48 -24.56 -13.21
CA SER A 25 2.20 -24.89 -11.81
C SER A 25 2.05 -23.64 -10.93
N GLU A 26 2.95 -22.66 -11.07
CA GLU A 26 2.87 -21.40 -10.35
C GLU A 26 1.65 -20.57 -10.77
N LEU A 27 1.33 -20.54 -12.07
CA LEU A 27 0.12 -19.88 -12.57
C LEU A 27 -1.15 -20.50 -12.00
N GLN A 28 -1.23 -21.82 -11.85
CA GLN A 28 -2.36 -22.47 -11.19
C GLN A 28 -2.55 -21.97 -9.75
N GLN A 29 -1.46 -21.81 -8.99
CA GLN A 29 -1.52 -21.25 -7.64
C GLN A 29 -1.91 -19.77 -7.64
N TYR A 30 -1.44 -19.00 -8.63
CA TYR A 30 -1.78 -17.60 -8.82
C TYR A 30 -3.27 -17.37 -9.12
N LEU A 31 -3.90 -18.24 -9.91
CA LEU A 31 -5.33 -18.11 -10.23
C LEU A 31 -6.25 -18.23 -9.02
N ASN A 32 -5.85 -19.00 -8.01
CA ASN A 32 -6.61 -19.13 -6.77
C ASN A 32 -6.54 -17.87 -5.88
N ASN A 33 -5.80 -16.86 -6.32
CA ASN A 33 -5.30 -15.78 -5.49
C ASN A 33 -5.73 -14.38 -5.99
N ASN A 34 -6.91 -14.26 -6.62
CA ASN A 34 -7.40 -13.02 -7.25
C ASN A 34 -6.39 -12.43 -8.24
N PRO A 35 -6.24 -13.07 -9.40
CA PRO A 35 -5.22 -12.67 -10.36
C PRO A 35 -5.54 -11.31 -11.00
N LEU A 36 -4.50 -10.57 -11.36
CA LEU A 36 -4.55 -9.38 -12.19
C LEU A 36 -4.46 -9.74 -13.68
N TYR A 37 -5.05 -8.89 -14.51
CA TYR A 37 -4.99 -9.05 -15.96
C TYR A 37 -3.61 -8.60 -16.48
N ILE A 38 -2.88 -9.55 -17.08
CA ILE A 38 -1.55 -9.34 -17.65
C ILE A 38 -1.55 -9.98 -19.06
N ASN A 39 -1.19 -9.18 -20.07
CA ASN A 39 -1.21 -9.62 -21.47
C ASN A 39 -0.22 -10.77 -21.71
N GLU A 40 0.94 -10.71 -21.06
CA GLU A 40 2.03 -11.67 -21.17
C GLU A 40 1.59 -13.05 -20.65
N ILE A 41 0.92 -13.08 -19.48
CA ILE A 41 0.32 -14.32 -18.94
C ILE A 41 -0.76 -14.85 -19.88
N LYS A 42 -1.65 -13.97 -20.37
CA LYS A 42 -2.69 -14.35 -21.32
C LYS A 42 -2.10 -15.02 -22.57
N ASN A 43 -1.12 -14.39 -23.19
CA ASN A 43 -0.51 -14.87 -24.43
C ASN A 43 0.26 -16.18 -24.17
N PHE A 44 1.02 -16.24 -23.08
CA PHE A 44 1.72 -17.46 -22.67
C PHE A 44 0.76 -18.63 -22.49
N LEU A 45 -0.33 -18.44 -21.73
CA LEU A 45 -1.32 -19.49 -21.50
C LEU A 45 -2.05 -19.89 -22.78
N ARG A 46 -2.39 -18.92 -23.64
CA ARG A 46 -3.05 -19.20 -24.92
C ARG A 46 -2.25 -20.17 -25.78
N ASP A 47 -0.92 -20.02 -25.77
CA ASP A 47 -0.03 -20.80 -26.63
C ASP A 47 0.44 -22.11 -25.97
N ASN A 48 0.37 -22.25 -24.64
CA ASN A 48 0.93 -23.38 -23.90
C ASN A 48 -0.08 -24.24 -23.13
N ASP A 49 -1.20 -23.69 -22.67
CA ASP A 49 -2.21 -24.42 -21.89
C ASP A 49 -3.62 -23.80 -22.06
N SER A 50 -4.40 -24.41 -22.96
CA SER A 50 -5.77 -23.95 -23.27
C SER A 50 -6.72 -24.06 -22.06
N TYR A 51 -6.56 -25.08 -21.23
CA TYR A 51 -7.40 -25.27 -20.05
C TYR A 51 -7.15 -24.15 -19.03
N LEU A 52 -5.88 -23.87 -18.75
CA LEU A 52 -5.49 -22.85 -17.81
C LEU A 52 -5.76 -21.44 -18.34
N PHE A 53 -5.66 -21.22 -19.65
CA PHE A 53 -6.12 -20.01 -20.33
C PHE A 53 -7.59 -19.73 -20.06
N HIS A 54 -8.47 -20.73 -20.24
CA HIS A 54 -9.89 -20.58 -19.99
C HIS A 54 -10.16 -20.27 -18.50
N LYS A 55 -9.48 -20.98 -17.59
CA LYS A 55 -9.59 -20.73 -16.15
C LYS A 55 -9.16 -19.32 -15.77
N TYR A 56 -8.08 -18.81 -16.35
CA TYR A 56 -7.62 -17.43 -16.15
C TYR A 56 -8.64 -16.41 -16.67
N ALA A 57 -9.22 -16.66 -17.84
CA ALA A 57 -10.23 -15.78 -18.42
C ALA A 57 -11.51 -15.71 -17.55
N LEU A 58 -11.92 -16.82 -16.94
CA LEU A 58 -13.06 -16.87 -16.01
C LEU A 58 -12.85 -16.01 -14.76
N CYS A 59 -11.61 -15.79 -14.31
CA CYS A 59 -11.31 -14.86 -13.22
C CYS A 59 -11.78 -13.43 -13.53
N PHE A 60 -11.87 -13.07 -14.81
CA PHE A 60 -12.28 -11.73 -15.27
C PHE A 60 -13.67 -11.71 -15.89
N LYS A 61 -14.50 -12.76 -15.70
CA LYS A 61 -15.82 -12.87 -16.35
C LYS A 61 -16.75 -11.66 -16.12
N HIS A 62 -16.55 -10.91 -15.05
CA HIS A 62 -17.33 -9.72 -14.72
C HIS A 62 -16.78 -8.41 -15.34
N ASN A 63 -15.60 -8.43 -15.98
CA ASN A 63 -14.99 -7.23 -16.52
C ASN A 63 -15.61 -6.87 -17.89
N ALA A 64 -15.86 -5.58 -18.12
CA ALA A 64 -16.49 -5.03 -19.33
C ALA A 64 -15.69 -5.21 -20.65
N GLY A 65 -14.52 -5.84 -20.60
CA GLY A 65 -13.69 -6.15 -21.77
C GLY A 65 -13.35 -7.63 -21.93
N VAL A 66 -13.89 -8.52 -21.09
CA VAL A 66 -13.49 -9.95 -21.08
C VAL A 66 -13.84 -10.64 -22.41
N LYS A 67 -14.97 -10.28 -23.02
CA LYS A 67 -15.38 -10.80 -24.33
C LYS A 67 -14.40 -10.43 -25.44
N CYS A 68 -13.93 -9.19 -25.47
CA CYS A 68 -12.95 -8.76 -26.46
C CYS A 68 -11.55 -9.36 -26.18
N ALA A 69 -11.17 -9.48 -24.91
CA ALA A 69 -9.83 -9.91 -24.52
C ALA A 69 -9.62 -11.43 -24.63
N PHE A 70 -10.66 -12.22 -24.33
CA PHE A 70 -10.60 -13.68 -24.20
C PHE A 70 -11.64 -14.43 -25.04
N GLY A 71 -12.62 -13.74 -25.64
CA GLY A 71 -13.71 -14.39 -26.40
C GLY A 71 -14.81 -15.02 -25.55
N ILE A 72 -14.82 -14.80 -24.23
CA ILE A 72 -15.79 -15.39 -23.30
C ILE A 72 -16.94 -14.42 -23.03
N GLU A 73 -18.16 -14.95 -22.87
CA GLU A 73 -19.31 -14.12 -22.50
C GLU A 73 -19.10 -13.43 -21.15
N GLN A 74 -19.44 -12.13 -21.12
CA GLN A 74 -19.37 -11.35 -19.90
C GLN A 74 -20.56 -11.66 -19.01
N ASP A 75 -20.29 -11.97 -17.75
CA ASP A 75 -21.30 -12.12 -16.71
C ASP A 75 -21.65 -10.74 -16.13
N THR A 76 -22.76 -10.19 -16.61
CA THR A 76 -23.27 -8.85 -16.26
C THR A 76 -24.03 -8.82 -14.93
N SER A 77 -24.27 -9.97 -14.29
CA SER A 77 -25.06 -10.07 -13.05
C SER A 77 -24.49 -9.24 -11.89
N LYS A 78 -23.18 -9.00 -11.87
CA LYS A 78 -22.46 -8.23 -10.83
C LYS A 78 -21.99 -6.85 -11.29
N VAL A 79 -22.26 -6.47 -12.54
CA VAL A 79 -21.79 -5.22 -13.12
C VAL A 79 -22.94 -4.23 -13.10
N ASP A 80 -22.84 -3.18 -12.31
CA ASP A 80 -23.75 -2.03 -12.34
C ASP A 80 -23.57 -1.26 -13.67
N LEU A 81 -24.15 -1.82 -14.74
CA LEU A 81 -24.28 -1.21 -16.07
C LEU A 81 -25.14 0.07 -16.05
N THR A 82 -25.75 0.41 -14.90
CA THR A 82 -26.55 1.61 -14.68
C THR A 82 -25.74 2.91 -14.71
N THR A 83 -24.41 2.82 -14.68
CA THR A 83 -23.55 3.97 -15.03
C THR A 83 -23.31 4.05 -16.54
N SER A 84 -24.40 4.07 -17.31
CA SER A 84 -24.43 4.37 -18.75
C SER A 84 -23.97 5.80 -19.09
N HIS A 85 -23.73 6.63 -18.07
CA HIS A 85 -23.03 7.89 -18.24
C HIS A 85 -21.55 7.66 -18.01
N ILE A 86 -20.77 7.69 -19.10
CA ILE A 86 -19.36 8.08 -19.04
C ILE A 86 -19.31 9.26 -18.08
N LYS A 87 -18.58 9.13 -16.96
CA LYS A 87 -18.32 10.29 -16.09
C LYS A 87 -17.49 11.26 -16.91
N ILE A 88 -18.18 12.15 -17.64
CA ILE A 88 -17.55 13.25 -18.36
C ILE A 88 -16.94 14.11 -17.26
N PHE A 89 -15.63 13.96 -17.08
CA PHE A 89 -14.87 14.87 -16.25
C PHE A 89 -14.99 16.24 -16.91
N LYS A 90 -15.87 17.10 -16.37
CA LYS A 90 -16.03 18.49 -16.84
C LYS A 90 -14.68 19.24 -16.84
N THR A 91 -13.74 18.80 -15.99
CA THR A 91 -12.38 19.32 -15.92
C THR A 91 -11.39 18.22 -15.55
N LEU A 92 -10.23 18.18 -16.22
CA LEU A 92 -9.04 17.44 -15.78
C LEU A 92 -8.39 18.05 -14.51
N LYS A 93 -8.92 19.18 -14.03
CA LYS A 93 -8.46 19.82 -12.82
C LYS A 93 -8.86 18.95 -11.62
N PRO A 94 -7.95 18.69 -10.68
CA PRO A 94 -8.27 17.98 -9.46
C PRO A 94 -9.38 18.73 -8.70
N VAL A 95 -10.48 18.04 -8.41
CA VAL A 95 -11.53 18.55 -7.51
C VAL A 95 -11.01 18.36 -6.09
N TYR A 96 -10.36 19.40 -5.56
CA TYR A 96 -9.98 19.41 -4.15
C TYR A 96 -11.27 19.51 -3.32
N LYS A 97 -11.67 18.40 -2.69
CA LYS A 97 -12.67 18.43 -1.62
C LYS A 97 -12.11 19.31 -0.51
N THR A 98 -12.61 20.54 -0.39
CA THR A 98 -12.29 21.41 0.74
C THR A 98 -13.06 20.91 1.96
N ASN A 99 -12.66 19.75 2.49
CA ASN A 99 -13.16 19.28 3.76
C ASN A 99 -12.65 20.24 4.85
N ASN A 100 -13.59 20.91 5.52
CA ASN A 100 -13.50 21.51 6.85
C ASN A 100 -12.12 22.04 7.31
N LYS A 101 -11.59 23.09 6.66
CA LYS A 101 -10.40 23.83 7.13
C LYS A 101 -10.47 24.30 8.60
N LYS A 102 -11.67 24.40 9.18
CA LYS A 102 -11.87 24.86 10.58
C LYS A 102 -11.45 23.82 11.63
N GLU A 103 -11.58 22.52 11.36
CA GLU A 103 -11.23 21.47 12.34
C GLU A 103 -9.71 21.22 12.40
N GLU A 104 -9.04 21.21 11.25
CA GLU A 104 -7.57 21.06 11.20
C GLU A 104 -6.80 22.16 11.92
N ASN A 105 -7.29 23.40 11.89
CA ASN A 105 -6.62 24.51 12.57
C ASN A 105 -6.71 24.39 14.10
N LYS A 106 -7.82 23.86 14.63
CA LYS A 106 -7.98 23.60 16.07
C LYS A 106 -7.08 22.47 16.54
N THR A 107 -6.99 21.38 15.77
CA THR A 107 -6.09 20.25 16.11
C THR A 107 -4.62 20.66 16.04
N LYS A 108 -4.20 21.40 15.00
CA LYS A 108 -2.84 21.95 14.88
C LYS A 108 -2.49 22.90 16.03
N TYR A 109 -3.41 23.75 16.48
CA TYR A 109 -3.22 24.62 17.65
C TYR A 109 -3.03 23.82 18.95
N ASN A 110 -3.85 22.80 19.18
CA ASN A 110 -3.75 21.95 20.37
C ASN A 110 -2.44 21.15 20.41
N ILE A 111 -1.96 20.65 19.27
CA ILE A 111 -0.67 19.97 19.15
C ILE A 111 0.48 20.92 19.54
N ARG A 112 0.47 22.16 19.04
CA ARG A 112 1.50 23.17 19.39
C ARG A 112 1.49 23.52 20.88
N LYS A 113 0.29 23.67 21.48
CA LYS A 113 0.14 24.00 22.90
C LYS A 113 0.63 22.87 23.82
N ASN A 114 0.37 21.61 23.46
CA ASN A 114 0.84 20.46 24.23
C ASN A 114 2.36 20.28 24.12
N ASN A 115 2.93 20.43 22.92
CA ASN A 115 4.37 20.35 22.72
C ASN A 115 5.14 21.42 23.53
N LYS A 116 4.62 22.66 23.57
CA LYS A 116 5.22 23.74 24.40
C LYS A 116 5.19 23.43 25.90
N LYS A 117 4.10 22.84 26.41
CA LYS A 117 4.01 22.42 27.82
C LYS A 117 4.99 21.30 28.16
N GLU A 118 5.13 20.30 27.28
CA GLU A 118 6.09 19.22 27.47
C GLU A 118 7.54 19.71 27.46
N GLN A 119 7.89 20.63 26.57
CA GLN A 119 9.23 21.23 26.54
C GLN A 119 9.55 21.95 27.85
N ILE A 120 8.61 22.74 28.39
CA ILE A 120 8.77 23.41 29.68
C ILE A 120 8.96 22.38 30.81
N LYS A 121 8.19 21.29 30.80
CA LYS A 121 8.32 20.22 31.81
C LYS A 121 9.69 19.54 31.75
N ARG A 122 10.18 19.21 30.55
CA ARG A 122 11.52 18.62 30.34
C ARG A 122 12.63 19.56 30.83
N TYR A 123 12.51 20.85 30.53
CA TYR A 123 13.47 21.86 31.00
C TYR A 123 13.52 21.97 32.52
N LYS A 124 12.35 22.01 33.19
CA LYS A 124 12.27 22.05 34.66
C LYS A 124 12.88 20.81 35.32
N MET A 125 12.60 19.62 34.77
CA MET A 125 13.20 18.36 35.27
C MET A 125 14.72 18.39 35.14
N LYS A 126 15.25 18.78 33.98
CA LYS A 126 16.70 18.85 33.73
C LYS A 126 17.41 19.83 34.68
N ASN A 127 16.78 20.97 34.98
CA ASN A 127 17.33 21.92 35.95
C ASN A 127 17.34 21.36 37.38
N LYS A 128 16.29 20.62 37.77
CA LYS A 128 16.23 19.97 39.08
C LYS A 128 17.31 18.89 39.22
N GLU A 129 17.47 18.04 38.20
CA GLU A 129 18.54 17.03 38.16
C GLU A 129 19.94 17.66 38.24
N LYS A 130 20.15 18.82 37.58
CA LYS A 130 21.40 19.56 37.66
C LYS A 130 21.69 20.04 39.08
N GLN A 131 20.69 20.60 39.77
CA GLN A 131 20.83 21.04 41.15
C GLN A 131 21.15 19.87 42.10
N GLU A 132 20.42 18.75 41.97
CA GLU A 132 20.66 17.55 42.77
C GLU A 132 22.07 16.99 42.55
N ASN A 133 22.59 17.04 41.32
CA ASN A 133 23.94 16.61 41.00
C ASN A 133 25.02 17.58 41.52
N GLU A 134 24.78 18.88 41.45
CA GLU A 134 25.68 19.89 42.03
C GLU A 134 25.79 19.74 43.55
N GLU A 135 24.68 19.47 44.24
CA GLU A 135 24.67 19.18 45.68
C GLU A 135 25.44 17.89 46.02
N LYS A 136 25.26 16.82 45.23
CA LYS A 136 26.04 15.57 45.40
C LYS A 136 27.53 15.81 45.23
N ILE A 137 27.94 16.56 44.19
CA ILE A 137 29.34 16.91 43.93
C ILE A 137 29.89 17.75 45.08
N LYS A 138 29.13 18.72 45.59
CA LYS A 138 29.53 19.55 46.74
C LYS A 138 29.74 18.69 47.99
N ASN A 139 28.81 17.80 48.29
CA ASN A 139 28.92 16.88 49.44
C ASN A 139 30.13 15.95 49.32
N ILE A 140 30.46 15.46 48.12
CA ILE A 140 31.67 14.65 47.88
C ILE A 140 32.93 15.49 48.10
N ARG A 141 32.98 16.72 47.55
CA ARG A 141 34.11 17.64 47.76
C ARG A 141 34.33 17.98 49.23
N ASP A 142 33.25 18.22 49.97
CA ASP A 142 33.32 18.55 51.39
C ASP A 142 33.77 17.35 52.24
N LYS A 143 33.42 16.12 51.84
CA LYS A 143 33.95 14.89 52.45
C LYS A 143 35.46 14.71 52.20
N ILE A 144 35.91 14.94 50.96
CA ILE A 144 37.34 14.86 50.60
C ILE A 144 38.18 15.90 51.34
N LYS A 145 37.63 17.08 51.64
CA LYS A 145 38.34 18.13 52.40
C LYS A 145 38.41 17.87 53.92
N ARG A 146 37.56 16.99 54.46
CA ARG A 146 37.48 16.70 55.90
C ARG A 146 38.16 15.39 56.31
N GLY A 147 38.48 14.52 55.35
CA GLY A 147 39.34 13.36 55.54
C GLY A 147 40.77 13.67 55.13
#